data_AF-A0A3D1H4D6-F1
#
_entry.id   AF-A0A3D1H4D6-F1
#
_cell.length_a   1.000
_cell.length_b   1.000
_cell.length_c   1.000
_cell.angle_alpha   90.00
_cell.angle_beta   90.00
_cell.angle_gamma   90.00
#
_symmetry.space_group_name_H-M   'P 1'
#
loop_
_entity.id
_entity.type
_entity.pdbx_description
1 polymer ?
#
loop_
_entity_poly.entity_id
_entity_poly.type
_entity_poly.pdbx_seq_one_letter_code
_entity_poly.pdbx_strand_id
1 'polypeptide(L)'
;ERVPASGALEYLKGDIYVPHAKNRFCIEVKNYEKSPLSDKIFTAPRTNNLIKWWKKLEQQAEGGGQEPLLFFKYNRSEVFVVTNILPEVTDHWIYIEWLQCHVLLAKTWLAEEKVGFLYGV
;
A
#
# COMPACT_ATOMS: atom_id res chain seq x y z
N GLU A 1 -6.68 -14.74 3.70
CA GLU A 1 -5.77 -15.73 4.31
C GLU A 1 -4.33 -15.23 4.14
N ARG A 2 -3.42 -15.44 5.10
CA ARG A 2 -2.00 -15.04 4.89
C ARG A 2 -1.35 -16.03 3.94
N VAL A 3 -0.52 -15.56 3.02
CA VAL A 3 0.18 -16.44 2.07
C VAL A 3 1.12 -17.39 2.83
N PRO A 4 1.00 -18.72 2.67
CA PRO A 4 1.94 -19.66 3.28
C PRO A 4 3.32 -19.51 2.64
N ALA A 5 4.36 -19.34 3.46
CA ALA A 5 5.77 -19.36 3.07
C ALA A 5 6.19 -18.35 1.97
N SER A 6 6.58 -17.15 2.40
CA SER A 6 7.16 -16.03 1.63
C SER A 6 8.52 -16.33 0.93
N GLY A 7 8.76 -17.55 0.46
CA GLY A 7 10.02 -17.93 -0.19
C GLY A 7 9.91 -18.91 -1.37
N ALA A 8 8.77 -19.55 -1.61
CA ALA A 8 8.71 -20.69 -2.54
C ALA A 8 7.87 -20.48 -3.82
N LEU A 9 7.15 -19.37 -3.95
CA LEU A 9 6.26 -19.13 -5.09
C LEU A 9 6.51 -17.73 -5.65
N GLU A 10 7.30 -17.69 -6.72
CA GLU A 10 7.77 -16.47 -7.39
C GLU A 10 6.62 -15.56 -7.87
N TYR A 11 5.43 -16.13 -8.04
CA TYR A 11 4.21 -15.48 -8.55
C TYR A 11 3.20 -15.05 -7.47
N LEU A 12 3.45 -15.30 -6.17
CA LEU A 12 2.54 -14.93 -5.07
C LEU A 12 3.25 -14.02 -4.07
N LYS A 13 3.37 -12.73 -4.39
CA LYS A 13 3.93 -11.71 -3.50
C LYS A 13 2.86 -10.68 -3.12
N GLY A 14 2.38 -10.80 -1.89
CA GLY A 14 1.48 -9.86 -1.20
C GLY A 14 1.08 -10.45 0.16
N ASP A 15 0.92 -9.62 1.18
CA ASP A 15 0.57 -10.09 2.54
C ASP A 15 -0.87 -10.63 2.61
N ILE A 16 -1.74 -10.15 1.71
CA ILE A 16 -3.16 -10.51 1.63
C ILE A 16 -3.47 -11.01 0.21
N TYR A 17 -3.86 -12.29 0.13
CA TYR A 17 -4.42 -12.88 -1.08
C TYR A 17 -5.88 -13.27 -0.83
N VAL A 18 -6.73 -13.08 -1.85
CA VAL A 18 -8.12 -13.53 -1.88
C VAL A 18 -8.18 -14.76 -2.78
N PRO A 19 -8.36 -15.98 -2.22
CA PRO A 19 -8.53 -17.19 -3.01
C PRO A 19 -9.70 -17.04 -3.99
N HIS A 20 -9.51 -17.51 -5.23
CA HIS A 20 -10.53 -17.55 -6.28
C HIS A 20 -10.98 -16.20 -6.87
N ALA A 21 -10.28 -15.11 -6.59
CA ALA A 21 -10.51 -13.82 -7.24
C ALA A 21 -9.19 -13.19 -7.70
N LYS A 22 -9.19 -12.55 -8.88
CA LYS A 22 -8.04 -11.75 -9.33
C LYS A 22 -8.00 -10.49 -8.46
N ASN A 23 -7.06 -10.45 -7.51
CA ASN A 23 -6.89 -9.28 -6.65
C ASN A 23 -6.27 -8.15 -7.48
N ARG A 24 -7.01 -7.04 -7.62
CA ARG A 24 -6.55 -5.81 -8.28
C ARG A 24 -5.25 -5.29 -7.67
N PHE A 25 -5.07 -5.51 -6.36
CA PHE A 25 -3.96 -4.93 -5.61
C PHE A 25 -2.89 -5.95 -5.20
N CYS A 26 -1.64 -5.52 -5.28
CA CYS A 26 -0.54 -6.07 -4.51
C CYS A 26 -0.52 -5.35 -3.15
N ILE A 27 -0.89 -6.06 -2.08
CA ILE A 27 -1.11 -5.46 -0.76
C ILE A 27 0.07 -5.76 0.16
N GLU A 28 0.62 -4.73 0.78
CA GLU A 28 1.66 -4.82 1.82
C GLU A 28 1.12 -4.21 3.14
N VAL A 29 1.41 -4.84 4.27
CA VAL A 29 1.02 -4.33 5.60
C VAL A 29 2.24 -4.17 6.49
N LYS A 30 2.43 -2.97 7.07
CA LYS A 30 3.55 -2.66 7.96
C LYS A 30 3.11 -2.12 9.31
N ASN A 31 3.75 -2.62 10.36
CA ASN A 31 3.66 -2.07 11.71
C ASN A 31 5.06 -1.70 12.17
N TYR A 32 5.23 -0.47 12.67
CA TYR A 32 6.53 0.06 13.06
C TYR A 32 6.44 0.89 14.33
N GLU A 33 7.54 1.05 15.06
CA GLU A 33 7.51 1.78 16.33
C GLU A 33 7.19 3.28 16.12
N LYS A 34 7.74 3.87 15.06
CA LYS A 34 7.68 5.31 14.77
C LYS A 34 7.04 5.57 13.41
N SER A 35 6.48 6.76 13.24
CA SER A 35 5.90 7.17 11.96
C SER A 35 6.95 7.09 10.84
N PRO A 36 6.66 6.36 9.75
CA PRO A 36 7.52 6.35 8.57
C PRO A 36 7.37 7.65 7.75
N LEU A 37 6.27 8.38 7.96
CA LEU A 37 6.00 9.69 7.36
C LEU A 37 6.34 10.78 8.38
N SER A 38 7.52 11.38 8.20
CA SER A 38 8.04 12.54 8.94
C SER A 38 8.86 13.40 7.99
N ASP A 39 9.34 14.55 8.45
CA ASP A 39 10.29 15.42 7.75
C ASP A 39 11.52 14.66 7.19
N LYS A 40 11.88 13.53 7.81
CA LYS A 40 12.92 12.61 7.30
C LYS A 40 12.64 12.03 5.92
N ILE A 41 11.42 12.13 5.39
CA ILE A 41 11.12 11.72 4.02
C ILE A 41 11.93 12.51 2.99
N PHE A 42 12.31 13.76 3.31
CA PHE A 42 13.15 14.60 2.47
C PHE A 42 14.65 14.36 2.68
N THR A 43 15.07 14.17 3.94
CA THR A 43 16.50 14.14 4.30
C THR A 43 17.11 12.74 4.30
N ALA A 44 16.29 11.69 4.35
CA ALA A 44 16.73 10.31 4.49
C ALA A 44 16.19 9.38 3.36
N PRO A 45 16.33 9.74 2.07
CA PRO A 45 15.67 9.03 0.96
C PRO A 45 16.06 7.56 0.82
N ARG A 46 17.27 7.20 1.29
CA ARG A 46 17.78 5.81 1.25
C ARG A 46 17.43 4.98 2.47
N THR A 47 17.04 5.60 3.58
CA THR A 47 16.82 4.90 4.87
C THR A 47 15.41 5.05 5.39
N ASN A 48 14.63 6.02 4.91
CA ASN A 48 13.23 6.18 5.23
C ASN A 48 12.42 4.93 4.82
N ASN A 49 11.66 4.42 5.78
CA ASN A 49 10.93 3.17 5.63
C ASN A 49 9.77 3.28 4.62
N LEU A 50 9.02 4.39 4.61
CA LEU A 50 7.92 4.57 3.67
C LEU A 50 8.42 4.48 2.23
N ILE A 51 9.53 5.17 1.92
CA ILE A 51 10.15 5.13 0.58
C ILE A 51 10.57 3.72 0.20
N LYS A 52 11.23 3.00 1.12
CA LYS A 52 11.69 1.62 0.86
C LYS A 52 10.53 0.66 0.61
N TRP A 53 9.50 0.74 1.45
CA TRP A 53 8.34 -0.15 1.34
C TRP A 53 7.56 0.12 0.07
N TRP A 54 7.29 1.39 -0.23
CA TRP A 54 6.55 1.79 -1.43
C TRP A 54 7.26 1.37 -2.71
N LYS A 55 8.55 1.72 -2.87
CA LYS A 55 9.31 1.36 -4.10
C LYS A 55 9.43 -0.14 -4.30
N LYS A 56 9.57 -0.91 -3.23
CA LYS A 56 9.60 -2.37 -3.30
C LYS A 56 8.23 -2.92 -3.71
N LEU A 57 7.15 -2.35 -3.18
CA LEU A 57 5.79 -2.75 -3.50
C LEU A 57 5.45 -2.44 -4.96
N GLU A 58 5.83 -1.26 -5.48
CA GLU A 58 5.65 -0.91 -6.90
C GLU A 58 6.30 -1.96 -7.82
N GLN A 59 7.54 -2.36 -7.54
CA GLN A 59 8.24 -3.39 -8.32
C GLN A 59 7.54 -4.76 -8.26
N GLN A 60 6.99 -5.12 -7.11
CA GLN A 60 6.24 -6.37 -6.94
C GLN A 60 4.89 -6.33 -7.67
N ALA A 61 4.19 -5.20 -7.58
CA ALA A 61 2.90 -4.96 -8.21
C ALA A 61 3.03 -4.99 -9.74
N GLU A 62 4.07 -4.37 -10.30
CA GLU A 62 4.39 -4.40 -11.72
C GLU A 62 4.60 -5.84 -12.23
N GLY A 63 5.39 -6.64 -11.51
CA GLY A 63 5.61 -8.05 -11.86
C GLY A 63 4.34 -8.93 -11.80
N GLY A 64 3.35 -8.53 -11.01
CA GLY A 64 2.05 -9.21 -10.89
C GLY A 64 0.94 -8.64 -11.78
N GLY A 65 1.17 -7.52 -12.47
CA GLY A 65 0.11 -6.78 -13.17
C GLY A 65 -0.99 -6.27 -12.22
N GLN A 66 -0.59 -5.84 -11.02
CA GLN A 66 -1.47 -5.36 -9.94
C GLN A 66 -1.15 -3.89 -9.60
N GLU A 67 -2.07 -3.22 -8.90
CA GLU A 67 -1.82 -1.89 -8.34
C GLU A 67 -1.23 -1.98 -6.92
N PRO A 68 -0.25 -1.12 -6.56
CA PRO A 68 0.35 -1.16 -5.23
C PRO A 68 -0.58 -0.55 -4.17
N LEU A 69 -0.80 -1.26 -3.06
CA LEU A 69 -1.58 -0.78 -1.93
C LEU A 69 -0.86 -1.09 -0.60
N LEU A 70 -0.33 -0.06 0.06
CA LEU A 70 0.41 -0.22 1.31
C LEU A 70 -0.40 0.28 2.49
N PHE A 71 -0.59 -0.56 3.50
CA PHE A 71 -1.11 -0.14 4.80
C PHE A 71 0.04 -0.03 5.80
N PHE A 72 0.05 1.04 6.60
CA PHE A 72 0.98 1.13 7.72
C PHE A 72 0.33 1.66 9.00
N LYS A 73 0.87 1.22 10.13
CA LYS A 73 0.53 1.70 11.47
C LYS A 73 1.81 1.92 12.27
N TYR A 74 1.78 2.86 13.19
CA TYR A 74 2.79 3.01 14.23
C TYR A 74 2.19 3.13 15.62
N ASN A 75 3.05 3.17 16.65
CA ASN A 75 2.58 3.15 18.04
C ASN A 75 1.59 4.29 18.32
N ARG A 76 0.39 3.91 18.77
CA ARG A 76 -0.76 4.80 19.09
C ARG A 76 -1.36 5.55 17.88
N SER A 77 -1.02 5.17 16.65
CA SER A 77 -1.63 5.76 15.46
C SER A 77 -2.87 4.99 14.99
N GLU A 78 -3.71 5.66 14.20
CA GLU A 78 -4.63 4.98 13.29
C GLU A 78 -3.85 4.26 12.16
N VAL A 79 -4.55 3.45 11.37
CA VAL A 79 -3.97 2.82 10.17
C VAL A 79 -4.05 3.80 9.01
N PHE A 80 -2.94 3.97 8.31
CA PHE A 80 -2.82 4.75 7.09
C PHE A 80 -2.77 3.83 5.88
N VAL A 81 -3.22 4.33 4.75
CA VAL A 81 -3.08 3.70 3.44
C VAL A 81 -2.24 4.59 2.53
N VAL A 82 -1.46 3.95 1.67
CA VAL A 82 -0.65 4.56 0.63
C VAL A 82 -1.05 3.92 -0.69
N THR A 83 -1.43 4.74 -1.66
CA THR A 83 -1.99 4.29 -2.95
C THR A 83 -1.60 5.27 -4.06
N ASN A 84 -1.48 4.78 -5.30
CA ASN A 84 -1.34 5.62 -6.49
C ASN A 84 -2.70 6.13 -7.02
N ILE A 85 -3.81 5.69 -6.43
CA ILE A 85 -5.16 6.13 -6.80
C ILE A 85 -5.46 7.46 -6.13
N LEU A 86 -6.02 8.42 -6.88
CA LEU A 86 -6.46 9.71 -6.36
C LEU A 86 -7.71 9.52 -5.49
N PRO A 87 -7.71 9.92 -4.21
CA PRO A 87 -8.91 9.88 -3.39
C PRO A 87 -9.97 10.87 -3.90
N GLU A 88 -11.17 10.40 -4.22
CA GLU A 88 -12.24 11.23 -4.79
C GLU A 88 -13.19 11.83 -3.75
N VAL A 89 -13.28 11.22 -2.56
CA VAL A 89 -14.34 11.54 -1.57
C VAL A 89 -13.83 12.43 -0.43
N THR A 90 -12.52 12.51 -0.23
CA THR A 90 -11.89 13.38 0.75
C THR A 90 -10.72 14.13 0.11
N ASP A 91 -10.51 15.37 0.54
CA ASP A 91 -9.32 16.19 0.26
C ASP A 91 -8.25 16.04 1.36
N HIS A 92 -8.54 15.29 2.43
CA HIS A 92 -7.64 15.12 3.56
C HIS A 92 -6.63 13.99 3.32
N TRP A 93 -5.74 14.25 2.37
CA TRP A 93 -4.64 13.38 1.99
C TRP A 93 -3.36 14.18 1.72
N ILE A 94 -2.22 13.50 1.75
CA ILE A 94 -0.94 14.05 1.34
C ILE A 94 -0.55 13.38 0.02
N TYR A 95 -0.20 14.17 -0.98
CA TYR A 95 0.44 13.65 -2.19
C TYR A 95 1.95 13.85 -2.12
N ILE A 96 2.69 12.78 -2.38
CA ILE A 96 4.15 12.77 -2.41
C ILE A 96 4.58 12.66 -3.86
N GLU A 97 4.84 13.81 -4.50
CA GLU A 97 5.15 13.91 -5.94
C GLU A 97 6.21 12.91 -6.39
N TRP A 98 7.37 12.85 -5.74
CA TRP A 98 8.47 11.97 -6.20
C TRP A 98 8.24 10.47 -5.93
N LEU A 99 7.17 10.11 -5.22
CA LEU A 99 6.71 8.73 -5.07
C LEU A 99 5.42 8.45 -5.84
N GLN A 100 4.80 9.48 -6.45
CA GLN A 100 3.52 9.42 -7.16
C GLN A 100 2.44 8.68 -6.34
N CYS A 101 2.35 8.97 -5.04
CA CYS A 101 1.41 8.30 -4.15
C CYS A 101 0.72 9.25 -3.17
N HIS A 102 -0.51 8.88 -2.81
CA HIS A 102 -1.35 9.53 -1.82
C HIS A 102 -1.24 8.79 -0.49
N VAL A 103 -1.23 9.53 0.61
CA VAL A 103 -1.26 8.99 1.98
C VAL A 103 -2.45 9.57 2.71
N LEU A 104 -3.29 8.70 3.27
CA LEU A 104 -4.50 9.09 4.01
C LEU A 104 -4.88 8.03 5.05
N LEU A 105 -5.90 8.32 5.85
CA LEU A 105 -6.43 7.36 6.81
C LEU A 105 -7.11 6.19 6.09
N ALA A 106 -6.72 4.97 6.45
CA ALA A 106 -7.27 3.76 5.83
C ALA A 106 -8.77 3.63 6.02
N LYS A 107 -9.32 4.09 7.16
CA LYS A 107 -10.76 4.07 7.42
C LYS A 107 -11.55 4.89 6.39
N THR A 108 -11.01 6.05 5.99
CA THR A 108 -11.66 6.95 5.02
C THR A 108 -11.58 6.35 3.63
N TRP A 109 -10.40 5.86 3.24
CA TRP A 109 -10.21 5.23 1.93
C TRP A 109 -11.07 3.96 1.75
N LEU A 110 -11.10 3.07 2.75
CA LEU A 110 -11.84 1.80 2.69
C LEU A 110 -13.36 1.96 2.72
N ALA A 111 -13.87 2.99 3.40
CA ALA A 111 -15.32 3.21 3.50
C ALA A 111 -15.92 3.75 2.19
N GLU A 112 -15.09 4.36 1.33
CA GLU A 112 -15.59 5.28 0.31
C GLU A 112 -15.06 5.00 -1.11
N GLU A 113 -13.95 4.27 -1.27
CA GLU A 113 -13.54 3.84 -2.61
C GLU A 113 -14.34 2.62 -3.10
N LYS A 114 -15.07 2.82 -4.21
CA LYS A 114 -15.61 1.74 -5.03
C LYS A 114 -14.47 1.06 -5.79
N VAL A 115 -13.65 0.30 -5.08
CA VAL A 115 -12.69 -0.60 -5.73
C VAL A 115 -13.52 -1.72 -6.36
N GLY A 116 -13.89 -1.54 -7.62
CA GLY A 116 -14.55 -2.57 -8.39
C GLY A 116 -13.68 -3.83 -8.37
N PHE A 117 -14.25 -4.96 -7.96
CA PHE A 117 -13.70 -6.24 -8.36
C PHE A 117 -13.72 -6.29 -9.89
N LEU A 118 -12.63 -6.71 -10.52
CA LEU A 118 -12.61 -7.02 -11.95
C LEU A 118 -13.43 -8.31 -12.18
N TYR A 119 -14.74 -8.25 -11.96
CA TYR A 119 -15.66 -9.21 -12.54
C TYR A 119 -16.14 -8.61 -13.85
N GLY A 120 -15.48 -9.01 -14.93
CA GLY A 120 -15.85 -8.68 -16.30
C GLY A 120 -15.99 -9.97 -17.11
N VAL A 121 -17.26 -10.39 -17.27
CA VAL A 121 -17.86 -11.29 -18.27
C VAL A 121 -17.43 -12.75 -18.26
#